data_AF-A0A3D4BWZ9-F1
#
_entry.id   AF-A0A3D4BWZ9-F1
#
_cell.length_a   1.000
_cell.length_b   1.000
_cell.length_c   1.000
_cell.angle_alpha   90.00
_cell.angle_beta   90.00
_cell.angle_gamma   90.00
#
_symmetry.space_group_name_H-M   'P 1'
#
loop_
_entity.id
_entity.type
_entity.pdbx_description
1 polymer ?
#
loop_
_entity_poly.entity_id
_entity_poly.type
_entity_poly.pdbx_seq_one_letter_code
_entity_poly.pdbx_strand_id
1 'polypeptide(L)'
;EVFVVDNDSVDGSAEMVRQKFPQVILIANKKNVGFAVANNQAIRKASGQYVLLLNPDTVVEEETFAKSMAFMDNHPDAGALGVKMMDGKGNFLPESKRGLPTPWVAFYKIFGWTTLFPRSKKFARYYMGHLDKDA
;
A
#
# COMPACT_ATOMS: atom_id res chain seq x y z
N GLU A 1 -11.30 7.63 10.76
CA GLU A 1 -10.92 8.98 10.29
C GLU A 1 -10.23 8.87 8.93
N VAL A 2 -10.23 9.93 8.12
CA VAL A 2 -9.60 9.92 6.79
C VAL A 2 -8.70 11.15 6.69
N PHE A 3 -7.42 10.91 6.44
CA PHE A 3 -6.45 11.95 6.12
C PHE A 3 -6.12 11.91 4.65
N VAL A 4 -6.02 13.09 4.03
CA VAL A 4 -5.45 13.25 2.71
C VAL A 4 -4.24 14.16 2.85
N VAL A 5 -3.07 13.70 2.43
CA VAL A 5 -1.87 14.53 2.40
C VAL A 5 -1.62 14.95 0.97
N ASP A 6 -1.97 16.18 0.63
CA ASP A 6 -1.58 16.79 -0.63
C ASP A 6 -0.11 17.18 -0.54
N ASN A 7 0.71 16.65 -1.45
CA ASN A 7 2.15 16.75 -1.38
C ASN A 7 2.72 17.72 -2.42
N ASP A 8 2.13 18.93 -2.46
CA ASP A 8 2.44 20.02 -3.40
C ASP A 8 1.91 19.77 -4.82
N SER A 9 0.62 19.44 -4.91
CA SER A 9 -0.05 19.26 -6.21
C SER A 9 -0.31 20.61 -6.88
N VAL A 10 -0.13 20.67 -8.20
CA VAL A 10 -0.29 21.91 -9.01
C VAL A 10 -1.55 21.94 -9.86
N ASP A 11 -2.40 20.92 -9.74
CA ASP A 11 -3.59 20.70 -10.58
C ASP A 11 -4.91 21.05 -9.87
N GLY A 12 -4.83 21.67 -8.69
CA GLY A 12 -5.99 21.99 -7.87
C GLY A 12 -6.51 20.83 -7.01
N SER A 13 -5.79 19.70 -6.92
CA SER A 13 -6.16 18.54 -6.08
C SER A 13 -6.52 18.92 -4.64
N ALA A 14 -5.67 19.72 -3.96
CA ALA A 14 -5.93 20.15 -2.59
C ALA A 14 -7.26 20.91 -2.45
N GLU A 15 -7.58 21.79 -3.40
CA GLU A 15 -8.82 22.56 -3.37
C GLU A 15 -10.04 21.69 -3.67
N MET A 16 -9.92 20.78 -4.64
CA MET A 16 -10.95 19.78 -4.92
C MET A 16 -11.27 18.95 -3.68
N VAL A 17 -10.25 18.47 -2.96
CA VAL A 17 -10.45 17.69 -1.73
C VAL A 17 -11.17 18.51 -0.67
N ARG A 18 -10.73 19.76 -0.45
CA ARG A 18 -11.35 20.68 0.52
C ARG A 18 -12.83 20.94 0.22
N GLN A 19 -13.20 21.09 -1.04
CA GLN A 19 -14.56 21.40 -1.47
C GLN A 19 -15.47 20.15 -1.48
N LYS A 20 -15.00 19.05 -2.06
CA LYS A 20 -15.83 17.85 -2.28
C LYS A 20 -15.89 16.92 -1.08
N PHE A 21 -14.87 16.95 -0.23
CA PHE A 21 -14.74 16.04 0.91
C PHE A 21 -14.41 16.82 2.20
N PRO A 22 -15.27 17.76 2.62
CA PRO A 22 -15.00 18.60 3.80
C PRO A 22 -14.84 17.79 5.12
N GLN A 23 -15.29 16.53 5.13
CA GLN A 23 -15.11 15.61 6.24
C GLN A 23 -13.69 15.02 6.35
N VAL A 24 -12.85 15.13 5.32
CA VAL A 24 -11.47 14.61 5.38
C VAL A 24 -10.52 15.62 6.01
N ILE A 25 -9.51 15.13 6.70
CA ILE A 25 -8.47 15.97 7.29
C ILE A 25 -7.38 16.17 6.25
N LEU A 26 -7.42 17.31 5.57
CA LEU A 26 -6.45 17.66 4.53
C LEU A 26 -5.18 18.28 5.14
N ILE A 27 -4.02 17.70 4.81
CA ILE A 27 -2.69 18.27 5.06
C ILE A 27 -2.12 18.69 3.70
N ALA A 28 -2.07 19.99 3.41
CA ALA A 28 -1.49 20.51 2.16
C ALA A 28 -0.05 20.99 2.38
N ASN A 29 0.91 20.22 1.91
CA ASN A 29 2.33 20.59 1.95
C ASN A 29 2.65 21.66 0.90
N LYS A 30 3.60 22.54 1.22
CA LYS A 30 4.10 23.59 0.31
C LYS A 30 5.25 23.12 -0.61
N LYS A 31 5.64 21.85 -0.47
CA LYS A 31 6.69 21.20 -1.26
C LYS A 31 6.48 19.69 -1.20
N ASN A 32 6.87 18.99 -2.25
CA ASN A 32 6.87 17.54 -2.24
C ASN A 32 7.96 17.02 -1.29
N VAL A 33 7.57 16.43 -0.16
CA VAL A 33 8.48 15.88 0.87
C VAL A 33 8.76 14.38 0.71
N GLY A 34 8.26 13.76 -0.37
CA GLY A 34 8.30 12.32 -0.58
C GLY A 34 7.24 11.53 0.20
N PHE A 35 6.95 10.32 -0.29
CA PHE A 35 5.85 9.48 0.18
C PHE A 35 5.91 9.14 1.68
N ALA A 36 7.08 8.72 2.18
CA ALA A 36 7.22 8.31 3.56
C ALA A 36 7.04 9.47 4.54
N VAL A 37 7.60 10.64 4.23
CA VAL A 37 7.49 11.82 5.10
C VAL A 37 6.05 12.31 5.15
N ALA A 38 5.38 12.40 3.99
CA ALA A 38 3.99 12.81 3.88
C ALA A 38 3.06 11.90 4.71
N ASN A 39 3.13 10.58 4.51
CA ASN A 39 2.32 9.63 5.29
C ASN A 39 2.59 9.73 6.80
N ASN A 40 3.86 9.84 7.21
CA ASN A 40 4.22 9.99 8.62
C ASN A 40 3.69 11.28 9.26
N GLN A 41 3.32 12.32 8.51
CA GLN A 41 2.64 13.50 9.07
C GLN A 41 1.22 13.16 9.51
N ALA A 42 0.47 12.40 8.69
CA ALA A 42 -0.88 11.96 9.00
C ALA A 42 -0.89 10.91 10.11
N ILE A 43 -0.01 9.91 10.06
CA ILE A 43 0.06 8.83 11.09
C ILE A 43 0.23 9.43 12.49
N ARG A 44 1.09 10.44 12.65
CA ARG A 44 1.31 11.09 13.96
C ARG A 44 0.11 11.87 14.50
N LYS A 45 -0.85 12.21 13.64
CA LYS A 45 -2.09 12.92 14.00
C LYS A 45 -3.28 11.98 14.13
N ALA A 46 -3.18 10.78 13.55
CA ALA A 46 -4.23 9.79 13.62
C ALA A 46 -4.36 9.22 15.04
N SER A 47 -5.59 8.87 15.38
CA SER A 47 -6.02 8.30 16.66
C SER A 47 -6.57 6.88 16.53
N GLY A 48 -6.78 6.39 15.31
CA GLY A 48 -7.26 5.04 15.03
C GLY A 48 -6.32 3.95 15.54
N GLN A 49 -6.91 2.85 16.01
CA GLN A 49 -6.18 1.64 16.45
C GLN A 49 -5.39 0.99 15.31
N TYR A 50 -5.93 1.04 14.10
CA TYR A 50 -5.29 0.55 12.88
C TYR A 50 -5.04 1.70 11.92
N VAL A 51 -3.90 1.65 11.22
CA VAL A 51 -3.51 2.62 10.20
C VAL A 51 -3.42 1.90 8.85
N LEU A 52 -4.21 2.38 7.89
CA LEU A 52 -4.14 1.95 6.50
C LEU A 52 -3.47 3.05 5.66
N LEU A 53 -2.42 2.68 4.92
CA LEU A 53 -1.88 3.50 3.85
C LEU A 53 -2.57 3.11 2.55
N LEU A 54 -3.36 4.03 1.98
CA LEU A 54 -4.13 3.81 0.76
C LEU A 54 -3.72 4.83 -0.29
N ASN A 55 -3.41 4.36 -1.49
CA ASN A 55 -3.12 5.27 -2.60
C ASN A 55 -4.43 5.84 -3.17
N PRO A 56 -4.42 7.08 -3.70
CA PRO A 56 -5.63 7.75 -4.19
C PRO A 56 -6.24 7.12 -5.45
N ASP A 57 -5.51 6.26 -6.15
CA ASP A 57 -5.89 5.53 -7.35
C ASP A 57 -6.41 4.10 -7.06
N THR A 58 -6.71 3.79 -5.81
CA THR A 58 -7.17 2.46 -5.38
C THR A 58 -8.69 2.43 -5.15
N VAL A 59 -9.34 1.39 -5.66
CA VAL A 59 -10.73 1.04 -5.31
C VAL A 59 -10.71 -0.13 -4.34
N VAL A 60 -11.55 -0.05 -3.31
CA VAL A 60 -11.63 -1.06 -2.25
C VAL A 60 -13.00 -1.73 -2.27
N GLU A 61 -13.04 -3.06 -2.15
CA GLU A 61 -14.28 -3.81 -2.02
C GLU A 61 -14.92 -3.56 -0.65
N GLU A 62 -16.25 -3.51 -0.61
CA GLU A 62 -17.07 -3.14 0.56
C GLU A 62 -16.66 -3.85 1.86
N GLU A 63 -16.36 -5.16 1.80
CA GLU A 63 -16.03 -5.95 2.99
C GLU A 63 -14.55 -5.94 3.38
N THR A 64 -13.67 -5.32 2.58
CA THR A 64 -12.21 -5.42 2.75
C THR A 64 -11.76 -4.94 4.12
N PHE A 65 -12.25 -3.80 4.58
CA PHE A 65 -11.84 -3.23 5.86
C PHE A 65 -12.36 -4.06 7.04
N ALA A 66 -13.62 -4.51 6.99
CA ALA A 66 -14.21 -5.33 8.04
C ALA A 66 -13.45 -6.66 8.19
N LYS A 67 -13.16 -7.35 7.08
CA LYS A 67 -12.40 -8.60 7.08
C LYS A 67 -10.96 -8.39 7.58
N SER A 68 -10.32 -7.30 7.15
CA SER A 68 -8.95 -6.96 7.56
C SER A 68 -8.85 -6.69 9.06
N MET A 69 -9.77 -5.90 9.61
CA MET A 69 -9.81 -5.62 11.06
C MET A 69 -10.12 -6.89 11.85
N ALA A 70 -11.13 -7.67 11.44
CA ALA A 70 -11.45 -8.93 12.10
C ALA A 70 -10.28 -9.91 12.11
N PHE A 71 -9.48 -9.96 11.03
CA PHE A 71 -8.26 -10.75 11.02
C PHE A 71 -7.25 -10.24 12.06
N MET A 72 -6.95 -8.94 12.08
CA MET A 72 -6.00 -8.34 13.02
C MET A 72 -6.45 -8.48 14.49
N ASP A 73 -7.74 -8.33 14.77
CA ASP A 73 -8.31 -8.49 16.12
C ASP A 73 -8.16 -9.95 16.63
N ASN A 74 -8.26 -10.93 15.72
CA ASN A 74 -8.14 -12.35 16.05
C ASN A 74 -6.69 -12.86 16.08
N HIS A 75 -5.71 -12.05 15.65
CA HIS A 75 -4.29 -12.42 15.59
C HIS A 75 -3.44 -11.34 16.30
N PRO A 76 -3.40 -11.32 17.64
CA PRO A 76 -2.73 -10.27 18.40
C PRO A 76 -1.20 -10.23 18.20
N ASP A 77 -0.60 -11.26 17.61
CA ASP A 77 0.80 -11.33 17.21
C ASP A 77 1.07 -10.76 15.81
N ALA A 78 0.03 -10.43 15.04
CA ALA A 78 0.15 -9.81 13.73
C ALA A 78 0.52 -8.31 13.84
N GLY A 79 1.69 -7.92 13.32
CA GLY A 79 2.13 -6.53 13.30
C GLY A 79 1.62 -5.70 12.12
N ALA A 80 1.30 -6.33 10.99
CA ALA A 80 0.78 -5.69 9.79
C ALA A 80 0.06 -6.70 8.89
N LEU A 81 -0.85 -6.22 8.06
CA LEU A 81 -1.60 -7.01 7.09
C LEU A 81 -1.47 -6.39 5.69
N GLY A 82 -1.22 -7.23 4.69
CA GLY A 82 -1.38 -6.89 3.27
C GLY A 82 -2.68 -7.47 2.73
N VAL A 83 -3.21 -6.86 1.67
CA VAL A 83 -4.41 -7.36 0.98
C VAL A 83 -4.06 -7.87 -0.41
N LYS A 84 -4.87 -8.81 -0.91
CA LYS A 84 -4.83 -9.23 -2.31
C LYS A 84 -5.29 -8.09 -3.19
N MET A 85 -4.43 -7.65 -4.09
CA MET A 85 -4.71 -6.59 -5.05
C MET A 85 -4.95 -7.17 -6.43
N MET A 86 -5.88 -6.55 -7.16
CA MET A 86 -6.28 -6.92 -8.51
C MET A 86 -6.20 -5.69 -9.41
N ASP A 87 -5.85 -5.87 -10.68
CA ASP A 87 -5.94 -4.80 -11.67
C ASP A 87 -7.41 -4.59 -12.12
N GLY A 88 -7.65 -3.53 -12.90
CA GLY A 88 -9.00 -3.22 -13.42
C GLY A 88 -9.58 -4.25 -14.39
N LYS A 89 -8.83 -5.30 -14.75
CA LYS A 89 -9.28 -6.43 -15.58
C LYS A 89 -9.50 -7.71 -14.75
N GLY A 90 -9.32 -7.65 -13.43
CA GLY A 90 -9.44 -8.80 -12.55
C GLY A 90 -8.22 -9.73 -12.58
N ASN A 91 -7.04 -9.25 -13.01
CA ASN A 91 -5.81 -10.01 -12.87
C ASN A 91 -5.14 -9.73 -11.53
N PHE A 92 -4.57 -10.76 -10.93
CA PHE A 92 -3.80 -10.65 -9.70
C PHE A 92 -2.55 -9.77 -9.88
N LEU A 93 -2.34 -8.83 -8.96
CA LEU A 93 -1.15 -8.00 -8.89
C LEU A 93 -0.08 -8.68 -8.02
N PRO A 94 1.10 -9.04 -8.55
CA PRO A 94 2.21 -9.62 -7.79
C PRO A 94 2.65 -8.78 -6.60
N GLU A 95 2.38 -7.47 -6.64
CA GLU A 95 2.62 -6.51 -5.57
C GLU A 95 1.91 -6.85 -4.26
N SER A 96 0.85 -7.67 -4.31
CA SER A 96 0.17 -8.21 -3.13
C SER A 96 1.12 -9.01 -2.23
N LYS A 97 2.25 -9.48 -2.79
CA LYS A 97 3.23 -10.33 -2.11
C LYS A 97 4.64 -9.86 -2.45
N ARG A 98 5.22 -9.01 -1.62
CA ARG A 98 6.62 -8.58 -1.78
C ARG A 98 7.52 -9.17 -0.71
N GLY A 99 8.66 -9.70 -1.14
CA GLY A 99 9.71 -10.14 -0.22
C GLY A 99 10.53 -8.96 0.29
N LEU A 100 11.33 -9.22 1.34
CA LEU A 100 12.23 -8.20 1.90
C LEU A 100 13.22 -7.68 0.85
N PRO A 101 13.42 -6.35 0.74
CA PRO A 101 14.28 -5.73 -0.27
C PRO A 101 15.76 -5.83 0.14
N THR A 102 16.35 -7.02 0.02
CA THR A 102 17.80 -7.22 0.24
C THR A 102 18.60 -6.90 -1.03
N PRO A 103 19.91 -6.61 -0.94
CA PRO A 103 20.74 -6.36 -2.13
C PRO A 103 20.67 -7.49 -3.18
N TRP A 104 20.62 -8.75 -2.73
CA TRP A 104 20.49 -9.89 -3.64
C TRP A 104 19.12 -9.97 -4.31
N VAL A 105 18.05 -9.63 -3.58
CA VAL A 105 16.69 -9.56 -4.15
C VAL A 105 16.62 -8.46 -5.21
N ALA A 106 17.23 -7.30 -4.96
CA ALA A 106 17.35 -6.23 -5.94
C ALA A 106 18.16 -6.66 -7.17
N PHE A 107 19.31 -7.32 -6.96
CA PHE A 107 20.13 -7.88 -8.05
C PHE A 107 19.32 -8.84 -8.93
N TYR A 108 18.64 -9.84 -8.35
CA TYR A 108 17.84 -10.79 -9.13
C TYR A 108 16.71 -10.12 -9.92
N LYS A 109 16.14 -9.03 -9.40
CA LYS A 109 15.12 -8.25 -10.09
C LYS A 109 15.70 -7.45 -11.25
N ILE A 110 16.79 -6.71 -11.02
CA ILE A 110 17.44 -5.84 -12.01
C ILE A 110 17.97 -6.65 -13.20
N PHE A 111 18.58 -7.81 -12.93
CA PHE A 111 19.14 -8.67 -13.98
C PHE A 111 18.11 -9.65 -14.59
N GLY A 112 16.82 -9.49 -14.30
CA GLY A 112 15.73 -10.24 -14.94
C GLY A 112 15.55 -11.68 -14.46
N TRP A 113 16.32 -12.14 -13.47
CA TRP A 113 16.25 -13.52 -12.96
C TRP A 113 14.92 -13.82 -12.27
N THR A 114 14.28 -12.81 -11.66
CA THR A 114 12.92 -12.93 -11.14
C THR A 114 11.92 -13.29 -12.24
N THR A 115 12.11 -12.77 -13.45
CA THR A 115 11.24 -13.04 -14.60
C THR A 115 11.56 -14.38 -15.26
N LEU A 116 12.85 -14.73 -15.36
CA LEU A 116 13.28 -16.02 -15.94
C LEU A 116 12.93 -17.22 -15.06
N PHE A 117 12.94 -17.06 -13.74
CA PHE A 117 12.70 -18.14 -12.77
C PHE A 117 11.57 -17.80 -11.79
N PRO A 118 10.32 -17.60 -12.26
CA PRO A 118 9.24 -16.98 -11.48
C PRO A 118 8.76 -17.83 -10.30
N ARG A 119 9.01 -19.14 -10.29
CA ARG A 119 8.65 -20.05 -9.18
C ARG A 119 9.83 -20.38 -8.25
N SER A 120 11.01 -19.83 -8.50
CA SER A 120 12.20 -20.13 -7.69
C SER A 120 12.11 -19.46 -6.32
N LYS A 121 12.24 -20.26 -5.25
CA LYS A 121 12.37 -19.75 -3.87
C LYS A 121 13.57 -18.81 -3.69
N LYS A 122 14.59 -18.91 -4.54
CA LYS A 122 15.80 -18.06 -4.51
C LYS A 122 15.65 -16.82 -5.38
N PHE A 123 15.25 -16.97 -6.64
CA PHE A 123 15.32 -15.89 -7.64
C PHE A 123 14.03 -15.07 -7.77
N ALA A 124 12.88 -15.65 -7.40
CA ALA A 124 11.58 -14.96 -7.42
C ALA A 124 11.18 -14.39 -6.06
N ARG A 125 12.15 -14.11 -5.19
CA ARG A 125 11.88 -13.55 -3.84
C ARG A 125 11.23 -12.17 -3.88
N TYR A 126 11.49 -11.36 -4.91
CA TYR A 126 10.92 -10.01 -5.02
C TYR A 126 9.38 -10.04 -4.97
N TYR A 127 8.74 -10.90 -5.76
CA TYR A 127 7.28 -11.08 -5.79
C TYR A 127 6.80 -12.34 -5.04
N MET A 128 7.70 -12.97 -4.28
CA MET A 128 7.46 -14.25 -3.63
C MET A 128 6.75 -15.28 -4.54
N GLY A 129 7.19 -15.40 -5.80
CA GLY A 129 6.45 -16.14 -6.84
C GLY A 129 6.37 -17.66 -6.63
N HIS A 130 7.03 -18.17 -5.60
CA HIS A 130 6.93 -19.56 -5.14
C HIS A 130 5.74 -19.80 -4.18
N LEU A 131 5.09 -18.74 -3.68
CA LEU A 131 3.89 -18.82 -2.85
C LEU A 131 2.65 -18.82 -3.73
N ASP A 132 1.60 -19.52 -3.29
CA ASP A 132 0.29 -19.46 -3.91
C ASP A 132 -0.30 -18.04 -3.82
N LYS A 133 -1.13 -17.64 -4.77
CA LYS A 133 -1.81 -16.34 -4.78
C LYS A 133 -2.85 -16.23 -3.67
N ASP A 134 -3.35 -17.37 -3.19
CA ASP A 134 -4.36 -17.47 -2.15
C ASP A 134 -3.78 -17.99 -0.81
N ALA A 135 -2.44 -17.98 -0.69
CA ALA A 135 -1.72 -18.32 0.54
C ALA A 135 -1.65 -17.15 1.54
#